data_AF-U6L3M7-F1
#
_entry.id   AF-U6L3M7-F1
#
_cell.length_a   1.000
_cell.length_b   1.000
_cell.length_c   1.000
_cell.angle_alpha   90.00
_cell.angle_beta   90.00
_cell.angle_gamma   90.00
#
_symmetry.space_group_name_H-M   'P 1'
#
loop_
_entity.id
_entity.type
_entity.pdbx_description
1 polymer ?
#
loop_
_entity_poly.entity_id
_entity_poly.type
_entity_poly.pdbx_seq_one_letter_code
_entity_poly.pdbx_strand_id
1 'polypeptide(L)'
;MASLEETAKVFQNKFETMIKEITILSLPMQKKSFQCCVSCFDSHKQDPEKIAECINQCHEPSQSFNRVLQREVEGLQTNIESCQKICFNRLAPKLEGASSQTEKTAIEREKDECFVQCFTSNIPIIAEIRDRLKRRI
;
A
#
# COMPACT_ATOMS: atom_id res chain seq x y z
N MET A 1 5.31 -16.76 20.88
CA MET A 1 4.63 -16.35 19.62
C MET A 1 4.35 -14.86 19.75
N ALA A 2 4.58 -14.08 18.71
CA ALA A 2 4.29 -12.64 18.74
C ALA A 2 2.78 -12.40 18.91
N SER A 3 2.39 -11.33 19.61
CA SER A 3 0.97 -10.99 19.75
C SER A 3 0.41 -10.46 18.43
N LEU A 4 -0.92 -10.46 18.30
CA LEU A 4 -1.61 -9.84 17.16
C LEU A 4 -1.20 -8.36 17.03
N GLU A 5 -1.21 -7.62 18.13
CA GLU A 5 -0.86 -6.20 18.16
C GLU A 5 0.59 -5.97 17.71
N GLU A 6 1.53 -6.77 18.21
CA GLU A 6 2.95 -6.68 17.83
C GLU A 6 3.14 -6.97 16.33
N THR A 7 2.48 -8.02 15.82
CA THR A 7 2.57 -8.40 14.41
C THR A 7 1.95 -7.34 13.50
N ALA A 8 0.80 -6.77 13.89
CA ALA A 8 0.16 -5.68 13.15
C ALA A 8 1.05 -4.43 13.11
N LYS A 9 1.69 -4.08 14.22
CA LYS A 9 2.63 -2.96 14.30
C LYS A 9 3.87 -3.18 13.42
N VAL A 10 4.42 -4.39 13.41
CA VAL A 10 5.54 -4.75 12.51
C VAL A 10 5.12 -4.59 11.05
N PHE A 11 3.93 -5.07 10.69
CA PHE A 11 3.39 -4.90 9.34
C PHE A 11 3.25 -3.42 8.96
N GLN A 12 2.61 -2.61 9.81
CA GLN A 12 2.41 -1.17 9.62
C GLN A 12 3.75 -0.45 9.42
N ASN A 13 4.72 -0.68 10.32
CA ASN A 13 6.04 -0.06 10.22
C ASN A 13 6.75 -0.39 8.91
N LYS A 14 6.65 -1.64 8.43
CA LYS A 14 7.24 -2.04 7.15
C LYS A 14 6.56 -1.35 5.98
N PHE A 15 5.23 -1.25 6.00
CA PHE A 15 4.47 -0.54 4.98
C PHE A 15 4.83 0.95 4.93
N GLU A 16 4.82 1.63 6.07
CA GLU A 16 5.20 3.04 6.18
C GLU A 16 6.64 3.30 5.72
N THR A 17 7.57 2.41 6.11
CA THR A 17 8.97 2.49 5.67
C THR A 17 9.08 2.38 4.16
N MET A 18 8.36 1.43 3.54
CA MET A 18 8.31 1.29 2.08
C MET A 18 7.77 2.57 1.42
N ILE A 19 6.65 3.11 1.90
CA ILE A 19 6.06 4.33 1.32
C ILE A 19 7.03 5.51 1.42
N LYS A 20 7.69 5.67 2.58
CA LYS A 20 8.70 6.71 2.78
C LYS A 20 9.88 6.56 1.83
N GLU A 21 10.41 5.34 1.69
CA GLU A 21 11.53 5.04 0.79
C GLU A 21 11.16 5.36 -0.67
N ILE A 22 9.99 4.89 -1.12
CA ILE A 22 9.49 5.14 -2.46
C ILE A 22 9.26 6.63 -2.72
N THR A 23 8.72 7.36 -1.74
CA THR A 23 8.52 8.80 -1.84
C THR A 23 9.85 9.52 -2.06
N ILE A 24 10.89 9.19 -1.28
CA ILE A 24 12.22 9.76 -1.42
C ILE A 24 12.81 9.43 -2.79
N LEU A 25 12.72 8.17 -3.23
CA LEU A 25 13.22 7.73 -4.53
C LEU A 25 12.51 8.43 -5.70
N SER A 26 11.25 8.82 -5.54
CA SER A 26 10.49 9.53 -6.58
C SER A 26 10.86 11.01 -6.73
N LEU A 27 11.61 11.60 -5.79
CA LEU A 27 11.93 13.04 -5.80
C LEU A 27 12.67 13.53 -7.06
N PRO A 28 13.65 12.79 -7.64
CA PRO A 28 14.30 13.20 -8.88
C PRO A 28 13.32 13.26 -10.06
N MET A 29 12.36 12.33 -10.14
CA MET A 29 11.30 12.35 -11.15
C MET A 29 10.40 13.59 -10.97
N GLN A 30 10.01 13.90 -9.73
CA GLN A 30 9.24 15.12 -9.44
C GLN A 30 10.01 16.38 -9.83
N LYS A 31 11.30 16.46 -9.47
CA LYS A 31 12.18 17.57 -9.85
C LYS A 31 12.23 17.75 -11.37
N LYS A 32 12.42 16.66 -12.12
CA LYS A 32 12.45 16.68 -13.59
C LYS A 32 11.12 17.16 -14.17
N SER A 33 9.99 16.72 -13.61
CA SER A 33 8.65 17.16 -13.99
C SER A 33 8.51 18.68 -13.82
N PHE A 34 8.89 19.23 -12.67
CA PHE A 34 8.84 20.67 -12.43
C PHE A 34 9.78 21.47 -13.34
N GLN A 35 11.01 20.99 -13.56
CA GLN A 35 11.95 21.64 -14.48
C GLN A 35 11.41 21.66 -15.92
N CYS A 36 10.78 20.58 -16.37
CA CYS A 36 10.09 20.50 -17.65
C CYS A 36 8.96 21.55 -17.73
N CYS A 37 8.13 21.68 -16.69
CA CYS A 37 7.07 22.68 -16.65
C CYS A 37 7.61 24.11 -16.80
N VAL A 38 8.74 24.45 -16.14
CA VAL A 38 9.40 25.76 -16.32
C VAL A 38 9.80 25.98 -17.79
N SER A 39 10.41 24.97 -18.42
CA SER A 39 10.81 25.03 -19.83
C SER A 39 9.62 25.23 -20.80
N CYS A 40 8.41 24.79 -20.44
CA CYS A 40 7.22 25.02 -21.26
C CYS A 40 6.90 26.52 -21.38
N PHE A 41 7.03 27.28 -20.29
CA PHE A 41 6.82 28.73 -20.31
C PHE A 41 7.88 29.44 -21.15
N ASP A 42 9.12 28.96 -21.14
CA ASP A 42 10.20 29.52 -21.97
C ASP A 42 10.01 29.24 -23.46
N SER A 43 9.41 28.10 -23.82
CA SER A 43 9.29 27.64 -25.21
C SER A 43 8.03 28.13 -25.93
N HIS A 44 6.96 28.40 -25.18
CA HIS A 44 5.64 28.70 -25.73
C HIS A 44 5.07 30.06 -25.24
N LYS A 45 5.95 31.03 -24.96
CA LYS A 45 5.71 32.32 -24.27
C LYS A 45 4.41 33.10 -24.58
N GLN A 46 3.78 32.88 -25.72
CA GLN A 46 2.58 33.60 -26.18
C GLN A 46 1.40 32.68 -26.52
N ASP A 47 1.52 31.39 -26.26
CA ASP A 47 0.53 30.37 -26.62
C ASP A 47 0.13 29.59 -25.35
N PRO A 48 -0.88 30.09 -24.60
CA PRO A 48 -1.33 29.46 -23.37
C PRO A 48 -1.80 28.01 -23.55
N GLU A 49 -2.37 27.68 -24.70
CA GLU A 49 -2.84 26.33 -25.00
C GLU A 49 -1.66 25.36 -25.14
N LYS A 50 -0.62 25.75 -25.88
CA LYS A 50 0.61 24.95 -25.98
C LYS A 50 1.36 24.84 -24.66
N ILE A 51 1.36 25.89 -23.84
CA ILE A 51 1.93 25.81 -22.47
C ILE A 51 1.19 24.75 -21.65
N ALA A 52 -0.15 24.78 -21.65
CA ALA A 52 -0.96 23.83 -20.89
C ALA A 52 -0.75 22.38 -21.37
N GLU A 53 -0.70 22.16 -22.69
CA GLU A 53 -0.42 20.85 -23.27
C GLU A 53 0.97 20.34 -22.87
N CYS A 54 2.00 21.19 -22.98
CA CYS A 54 3.37 20.86 -22.58
C CYS A 54 3.47 20.51 -21.07
N ILE A 55 2.82 21.27 -20.20
CA ILE A 55 2.77 20.98 -18.75
C ILE A 55 2.11 19.63 -18.47
N ASN A 56 1.03 19.29 -19.17
CA ASN A 56 0.37 17.99 -19.02
C ASN A 56 1.32 16.84 -19.39
N GLN A 57 2.12 17.00 -20.45
CA GLN A 57 3.14 16.02 -20.84
C GLN A 57 4.25 15.90 -19.79
N CYS A 58 4.68 17.01 -19.19
CA CYS A 58 5.69 17.00 -18.12
C CYS A 58 5.24 16.22 -16.87
N HIS A 59 3.94 16.15 -16.59
CA HIS A 59 3.38 15.44 -15.43
C HIS A 59 3.01 13.98 -15.71
N GLU A 60 2.91 13.57 -16.97
CA GLU A 60 2.46 12.23 -17.37
C GLU A 60 3.27 11.09 -16.71
N PRO A 61 4.63 11.15 -16.63
CA PRO A 61 5.41 10.13 -15.94
C PRO A 61 5.09 10.01 -14.44
N SER A 62 4.99 11.15 -13.76
CA SER A 62 4.67 11.20 -12.32
C SER A 62 3.26 10.69 -12.04
N GLN A 63 2.29 11.04 -12.89
CA GLN A 63 0.92 10.53 -12.78
C GLN A 63 0.87 9.02 -13.03
N SER A 64 1.61 8.52 -14.04
CA SER A 64 1.71 7.10 -14.33
C SER A 64 2.27 6.32 -13.16
N PHE A 65 3.34 6.82 -12.55
CA PHE A 65 3.93 6.26 -11.34
C PHE A 65 2.94 6.23 -10.18
N ASN A 66 2.26 7.35 -9.89
CA ASN A 66 1.27 7.43 -8.81
C ASN A 66 0.11 6.46 -9.00
N ARG A 67 -0.37 6.24 -10.24
CA ARG A 67 -1.40 5.23 -10.54
C ARG A 67 -0.92 3.81 -10.27
N VAL A 68 0.36 3.50 -10.45
CA VAL A 68 0.92 2.20 -10.09
C VAL A 68 0.99 2.08 -8.58
N LEU A 69 1.56 3.07 -7.88
CA LEU A 69 1.63 3.10 -6.42
C LEU A 69 0.27 2.89 -5.76
N GLN A 70 -0.75 3.62 -6.22
CA GLN A 70 -2.10 3.49 -5.69
C GLN A 70 -2.65 2.07 -5.85
N ARG A 71 -2.51 1.45 -7.03
CA ARG A 71 -2.96 0.08 -7.27
C ARG A 71 -2.25 -0.95 -6.40
N GLU A 72 -0.95 -0.77 -6.14
CA GLU A 72 -0.20 -1.65 -5.25
C GLU A 72 -0.68 -1.56 -3.80
N VAL A 73 -0.99 -0.34 -3.33
CA VAL A 73 -1.54 -0.10 -1.99
C VAL A 73 -2.94 -0.69 -1.87
N GLU A 74 -3.83 -0.43 -2.83
CA GLU A 74 -5.19 -0.98 -2.86
C GLU A 74 -5.19 -2.52 -2.92
N GLY A 75 -4.29 -3.11 -3.69
CA GLY A 75 -4.12 -4.56 -3.76
C GLY A 75 -3.67 -5.16 -2.43
N LEU A 76 -2.71 -4.53 -1.74
CA LEU A 76 -2.27 -4.98 -0.42
C LEU A 76 -3.39 -4.86 0.63
N GLN A 77 -4.14 -3.76 0.63
CA GLN A 77 -5.30 -3.57 1.50
C GLN A 77 -6.35 -4.65 1.27
N THR A 78 -6.71 -4.89 0.01
CA THR A 78 -7.68 -5.93 -0.40
C THR A 78 -7.26 -7.33 0.09
N ASN A 79 -5.97 -7.65 0.00
CA ASN A 79 -5.45 -8.94 0.46
C ASN A 79 -5.60 -9.12 1.98
N ILE A 80 -5.30 -8.09 2.76
CA ILE A 80 -5.44 -8.11 4.23
C ILE A 80 -6.91 -8.24 4.61
N GLU A 81 -7.78 -7.41 4.04
CA GLU A 81 -9.22 -7.43 4.33
C GLU A 81 -9.82 -8.80 3.99
N SER A 82 -9.48 -9.35 2.83
CA SER A 82 -9.95 -10.67 2.40
C SER A 82 -9.50 -11.77 3.36
N CYS A 83 -8.24 -11.72 3.77
CA CYS A 83 -7.67 -12.70 4.68
C CYS A 83 -8.28 -12.62 6.09
N GLN A 84 -8.49 -11.43 6.63
CA GLN A 84 -9.21 -11.23 7.90
C GLN A 84 -10.67 -11.71 7.81
N LYS A 85 -11.34 -11.44 6.67
CA LYS A 85 -12.70 -11.91 6.42
C LYS A 85 -12.79 -13.43 6.40
N ILE A 86 -11.80 -14.12 5.81
CA ILE A 86 -11.72 -15.59 5.85
C ILE A 86 -11.61 -16.09 7.29
N CYS A 87 -10.72 -15.49 8.10
CA CYS A 87 -10.59 -15.83 9.51
C CYS A 87 -11.92 -15.63 10.26
N PHE A 88 -12.59 -14.50 10.05
CA PHE A 88 -13.86 -14.18 10.67
C PHE A 88 -14.95 -15.17 10.28
N ASN A 89 -15.16 -15.41 8.99
CA ASN A 89 -16.19 -16.32 8.50
C ASN A 89 -16.00 -17.77 9.01
N ARG A 90 -14.75 -18.18 9.22
CA ARG A 90 -14.44 -19.51 9.76
C ARG A 90 -14.77 -19.63 11.26
N LEU A 91 -14.61 -18.55 12.02
CA LEU A 91 -14.62 -18.58 13.49
C LEU A 91 -15.91 -18.03 14.11
N ALA A 92 -16.60 -17.11 13.43
CA ALA A 92 -17.85 -16.54 13.91
C ALA A 92 -18.91 -17.62 14.22
N PRO A 93 -19.16 -18.62 13.35
CA PRO A 93 -20.13 -19.68 13.67
C PRO A 93 -19.72 -20.54 14.87
N LYS A 94 -18.40 -20.78 15.03
CA LYS A 94 -17.89 -21.52 16.20
C LYS A 94 -18.13 -20.74 17.49
N LEU A 95 -17.93 -19.41 17.44
CA LEU A 95 -18.10 -18.53 18.59
C LEU A 95 -19.58 -18.43 19.00
N GLU A 96 -20.49 -18.39 18.02
CA GLU A 96 -21.95 -18.40 18.26
C GLU A 96 -22.41 -19.74 18.88
N GLY A 97 -21.83 -20.86 18.44
CA GLY A 97 -22.12 -22.18 18.98
C GLY A 97 -21.44 -22.52 20.32
N ALA A 98 -20.55 -21.65 20.82
CA ALA A 98 -19.73 -21.93 21.99
C ALA A 98 -20.55 -21.92 23.30
N SER A 99 -20.48 -23.02 24.03
CA SER A 99 -21.29 -23.28 25.23
C SER A 99 -20.60 -22.86 26.54
N SER A 100 -19.28 -22.71 26.52
CA SER A 100 -18.48 -22.42 27.72
C SER A 100 -17.52 -21.26 27.51
N GLN A 101 -17.12 -20.61 28.62
CA GLN A 101 -16.11 -19.53 28.57
C GLN A 101 -14.75 -20.04 28.08
N THR A 102 -14.39 -21.28 28.43
CA THR A 102 -13.15 -21.93 27.97
C THR A 102 -13.14 -22.08 26.45
N GLU A 103 -14.27 -22.51 25.87
CA GLU A 103 -14.43 -22.66 24.43
C GLU A 103 -14.37 -21.31 23.70
N LYS A 104 -15.05 -20.29 24.23
CA LYS A 104 -14.98 -18.91 23.70
C LYS A 104 -13.54 -18.38 23.70
N THR A 105 -12.82 -18.55 24.81
CA THR A 105 -11.43 -18.11 24.95
C THR A 105 -10.51 -18.84 23.97
N ALA A 106 -10.72 -20.14 23.74
CA ALA A 106 -9.96 -20.90 22.75
C ALA A 106 -10.21 -20.41 21.32
N ILE A 107 -11.46 -20.11 20.96
CA ILE A 107 -11.83 -19.59 19.65
C ILE A 107 -11.28 -18.17 19.43
N GLU A 108 -11.29 -17.32 20.46
CA GLU A 108 -10.64 -16.01 20.42
C GLU A 108 -9.14 -16.13 20.17
N ARG A 109 -8.47 -17.10 20.81
CA ARG A 109 -7.06 -17.38 20.54
C ARG A 109 -6.82 -17.87 19.11
N GLU A 110 -7.69 -18.74 18.60
CA GLU A 110 -7.63 -19.22 17.20
C GLU A 110 -7.82 -18.05 16.21
N LYS A 111 -8.64 -17.06 16.56
CA LYS A 111 -8.84 -15.84 15.77
C LYS A 111 -7.58 -14.99 15.73
N ASP A 112 -6.96 -14.76 16.88
CA ASP A 112 -5.74 -13.97 16.97
C ASP A 112 -4.59 -14.64 16.21
N GLU A 113 -4.43 -15.96 16.34
CA GLU A 113 -3.47 -16.74 15.57
C GLU A 113 -3.71 -16.63 14.06
N CYS A 114 -4.97 -16.67 13.62
CA CYS A 114 -5.33 -16.50 12.21
C CYS A 114 -4.97 -15.10 11.70
N PHE A 115 -5.20 -14.05 12.48
CA PHE A 115 -4.84 -12.68 12.10
C PHE A 115 -3.33 -12.46 12.11
N VAL A 116 -2.58 -13.09 13.04
CA VAL A 116 -1.12 -13.08 13.03
C VAL A 116 -0.58 -13.70 11.74
N GLN A 117 -1.13 -14.85 11.31
CA GLN A 117 -0.78 -15.47 10.03
C GLN A 117 -1.12 -14.56 8.85
N CYS A 118 -2.24 -13.85 8.94
CA CYS A 118 -2.66 -12.90 7.94
C CYS A 118 -1.63 -11.79 7.69
N PHE A 119 -1.20 -11.11 8.76
CA PHE A 119 -0.16 -10.09 8.64
C PHE A 119 1.19 -10.69 8.21
N THR A 120 1.57 -11.83 8.80
CA THR A 120 2.85 -12.49 8.51
C THR A 120 2.98 -12.88 7.03
N SER A 121 1.91 -13.39 6.42
CA SER A 121 1.89 -13.76 5.00
C SER A 121 1.89 -12.56 4.05
N ASN A 122 1.41 -11.39 4.50
CA ASN A 122 1.41 -10.16 3.71
C ASN A 122 2.70 -9.33 3.86
N ILE A 123 3.54 -9.58 4.88
CA ILE A 123 4.83 -8.89 5.05
C ILE A 123 5.75 -9.04 3.82
N PRO A 124 5.96 -10.23 3.23
CA PRO A 124 6.78 -10.39 2.03
C PRO A 124 6.25 -9.59 0.83
N ILE A 125 4.93 -9.45 0.70
CA ILE A 125 4.28 -8.72 -0.39
C ILE A 125 4.69 -7.23 -0.38
N ILE A 126 4.88 -6.64 0.79
CA ILE A 126 5.42 -5.26 0.91
C ILE A 126 6.78 -5.14 0.21
N ALA A 127 7.67 -6.13 0.40
CA ALA A 127 8.98 -6.11 -0.24
C ALA A 127 8.86 -6.25 -1.77
N GLU A 128 7.95 -7.08 -2.26
CA GLU A 128 7.70 -7.22 -3.69
C GLU A 128 7.11 -5.96 -4.32
N ILE A 129 6.17 -5.31 -3.63
CA ILE A 129 5.60 -4.01 -4.04
C ILE A 129 6.71 -2.98 -4.17
N ARG A 130 7.56 -2.86 -3.14
CA ARG A 130 8.72 -1.96 -3.15
C ARG A 130 9.58 -2.21 -4.39
N ASP A 131 9.91 -3.45 -4.69
CA ASP A 131 10.79 -3.79 -5.81
C ASP A 131 10.12 -3.52 -7.16
N ARG A 132 8.79 -3.72 -7.28
CA ARG A 132 8.02 -3.32 -8.47
C ARG A 132 8.02 -1.81 -8.68
N LEU A 133 7.84 -1.03 -7.60
CA LEU A 133 7.83 0.44 -7.66
C LEU A 133 9.20 1.01 -7.99
N LYS A 134 10.27 0.44 -7.42
CA LYS A 134 11.66 0.84 -7.74
C LYS A 134 11.99 0.70 -9.22
N ARG A 135 11.45 -0.30 -9.91
CA ARG A 135 11.66 -0.49 -11.36
C ARG A 135 10.92 0.54 -12.24
N ARG A 136 10.07 1.37 -11.64
CA ARG A 136 9.25 2.40 -12.33
C ARG A 136 9.77 3.83 -12.10
N ILE A 137 10.83 3.98 -11.31
CA ILE A 137 11.54 5.23 -11.01
C ILE A 137 12.83 5.24 -11.81
#